data_AF-A0A453N7B9-F1
#
_entry.id   AF-A0A453N7B9-F1
#
_cell.length_a   1.000
_cell.length_b   1.000
_cell.length_c   1.000
_cell.angle_alpha   90.00
_cell.angle_beta   90.00
_cell.angle_gamma   90.00
#
_symmetry.space_group_name_H-M   'P 1'
#
loop_
_entity.id
_entity.type
_entity.pdbx_description
1 polymer ?
#
loop_
_entity_poly.entity_id
_entity_poly.type
_entity_poly.pdbx_seq_one_letter_code
_entity_poly.pdbx_strand_id
1 'polypeptide(L)'
;MGSLLELSPCLAFFRDAGTLKAPAGCCKGLGSIVRDQPACLCHIFNRTLERAIGVDIPVDRALALMGDVCGLTLPQDLMSSCGDNGGVPPLYVCPAPSA
;
A
#
# COMPACT_ATOMS: atom_id res chain seq x y z
N MET A 1 11.41 -7.29 -6.25
CA MET A 1 10.23 -7.15 -7.12
C MET A 1 8.95 -7.38 -6.33
N GLY A 2 8.56 -6.39 -5.51
CA GLY A 2 7.25 -6.34 -4.89
C GLY A 2 6.30 -5.48 -5.71
N SER A 3 5.30 -6.07 -6.36
CA SER A 3 4.29 -5.33 -7.14
C SER A 3 3.20 -4.76 -6.26
N LEU A 4 2.70 -3.57 -6.60
CA LEU A 4 1.46 -3.03 -5.99
C LEU A 4 0.27 -4.00 -6.19
N LEU A 5 0.35 -4.86 -7.21
CA LEU A 5 -0.56 -5.98 -7.45
C LEU A 5 -0.52 -7.07 -6.36
N GLU A 6 0.59 -7.25 -5.64
CA GLU A 6 0.66 -8.15 -4.46
C GLU A 6 -0.22 -7.65 -3.31
N LEU A 7 -0.76 -6.43 -3.41
CA LEU A 7 -1.77 -5.90 -2.49
C LEU A 7 -3.20 -6.19 -2.93
N SER A 8 -3.40 -6.84 -4.08
CA SER A 8 -4.72 -7.32 -4.49
C SER A 8 -5.48 -8.07 -3.38
N PRO A 9 -4.86 -8.99 -2.60
CA PRO A 9 -5.54 -9.58 -1.44
C PRO A 9 -5.85 -8.52 -0.36
N CYS A 10 -4.96 -7.55 -0.13
CA CYS A 10 -5.18 -6.48 0.85
C CYS A 10 -6.36 -5.55 0.49
N LEU A 11 -6.73 -5.42 -0.78
CA LEU A 11 -7.86 -4.60 -1.20
C LEU A 11 -9.18 -5.04 -0.53
N ALA A 12 -9.34 -6.34 -0.26
CA ALA A 12 -10.50 -6.85 0.47
C ALA A 12 -10.58 -6.29 1.90
N PHE A 13 -9.44 -6.09 2.55
CA PHE A 13 -9.37 -5.47 3.87
C PHE A 13 -9.72 -3.98 3.82
N PHE A 14 -9.25 -3.27 2.79
CA PHE A 14 -9.54 -1.84 2.64
C PHE A 14 -11.00 -1.56 2.32
N ARG A 15 -11.61 -2.40 1.46
CA ARG A 15 -13.00 -2.26 1.04
C ARG A 15 -13.97 -2.63 2.16
N ASP A 16 -13.61 -3.61 3.00
CA ASP A 16 -14.50 -4.14 4.03
C ASP A 16 -14.01 -3.76 5.43
N ALA A 17 -14.56 -2.67 5.97
CA ALA A 17 -14.21 -2.17 7.30
C ALA A 17 -14.53 -3.20 8.43
N GLY A 18 -15.33 -4.22 8.17
CA GLY A 18 -15.55 -5.33 9.11
C GLY A 18 -14.37 -6.30 9.19
N THR A 19 -13.45 -6.26 8.22
CA THR A 19 -12.29 -7.13 8.20
C THR A 19 -11.25 -6.66 9.23
N LEU A 20 -11.05 -7.48 10.25
CA LEU A 20 -10.08 -7.27 11.33
C LEU A 20 -8.74 -7.98 11.08
N LYS A 21 -8.66 -8.82 10.05
CA LYS A 21 -7.52 -9.71 9.82
C LYS A 21 -7.07 -9.64 8.37
N ALA A 22 -5.77 -9.50 8.14
CA ALA A 22 -5.24 -9.47 6.79
C ALA A 22 -5.47 -10.81 6.10
N PRO A 23 -5.92 -10.83 4.84
CA PRO A 23 -6.07 -12.05 4.07
C PRO A 23 -4.71 -12.71 3.83
N ALA A 24 -4.72 -14.02 3.60
CA ALA A 24 -3.50 -14.79 3.39
C ALA A 24 -2.69 -14.22 2.21
N GLY A 25 -1.41 -13.96 2.44
CA GLY A 25 -0.51 -13.37 1.44
C GLY A 25 -0.48 -11.83 1.42
N CYS A 26 -1.47 -11.14 1.99
CA CYS A 26 -1.50 -9.67 2.01
C CYS A 26 -0.29 -9.06 2.73
N CYS A 27 -0.02 -9.46 3.97
CA CYS A 27 1.12 -8.93 4.73
C CYS A 27 2.47 -9.28 4.10
N LYS A 28 2.56 -10.43 3.41
CA LYS A 28 3.78 -10.85 2.70
C LYS A 28 4.06 -9.96 1.50
N GLY A 29 3.02 -9.67 0.71
CA GLY A 29 3.09 -8.77 -0.43
C GLY A 29 3.44 -7.34 0.01
N LEU A 30 2.71 -6.85 1.01
CA LEU A 30 2.92 -5.53 1.60
C LEU A 30 4.33 -5.38 2.18
N GLY A 31 4.82 -6.37 2.92
CA GLY A 31 6.18 -6.37 3.47
C GLY A 31 7.28 -6.47 2.41
N SER A 32 6.99 -6.98 1.21
CA SER A 32 7.92 -6.89 0.08
C SER A 32 7.96 -5.47 -0.49
N ILE A 33 6.82 -4.80 -0.63
CA ILE A 33 6.74 -3.44 -1.16
C ILE A 33 7.36 -2.44 -0.19
N VAL A 34 7.08 -2.52 1.11
CA VAL A 34 7.71 -1.65 2.13
C VAL A 34 9.23 -1.71 2.05
N ARG A 35 9.78 -2.89 1.73
CA ARG A 35 11.22 -3.15 1.71
C ARG A 35 11.89 -2.80 0.38
N ASP A 36 11.23 -3.13 -0.73
CA ASP A 36 11.76 -2.97 -2.09
C ASP A 36 11.45 -1.57 -2.63
N GLN A 37 10.22 -1.08 -2.38
CA GLN A 37 9.64 0.13 -2.99
C GLN A 37 8.66 0.85 -2.04
N PRO A 38 9.16 1.39 -0.91
CA PRO A 38 8.34 2.09 0.07
C PRO A 38 7.54 3.24 -0.57
N ALA A 39 8.12 3.97 -1.52
CA ALA A 39 7.50 5.10 -2.22
C ALA A 39 6.18 4.75 -2.91
N CYS A 40 5.95 3.49 -3.30
CA CYS A 40 4.73 3.07 -3.95
C CYS A 40 3.52 3.01 -3.01
N LEU A 41 3.77 2.86 -1.71
CA LEU A 41 2.73 2.95 -0.69
C LEU A 41 2.15 4.36 -0.61
N CYS A 42 2.90 5.38 -1.04
CA CYS A 42 2.42 6.75 -1.10
C CYS A 42 1.17 6.90 -1.96
N HIS A 43 0.93 6.02 -2.94
CA HIS A 43 -0.31 6.05 -3.72
C HIS A 43 -1.54 5.63 -2.93
N ILE A 44 -1.35 4.79 -1.91
CA ILE A 44 -2.41 4.43 -0.96
C ILE A 44 -2.69 5.63 -0.06
N PHE A 45 -1.64 6.28 0.46
CA PHE A 45 -1.76 7.46 1.32
C PHE A 45 -2.32 8.70 0.61
N ASN A 46 -1.90 8.96 -0.63
CA ASN A 46 -2.35 10.09 -1.45
C ASN A 46 -3.73 9.86 -2.09
N ARG A 47 -4.38 8.72 -1.80
CA ARG A 47 -5.64 8.29 -2.43
C ARG A 47 -5.54 8.19 -3.96
N THR A 48 -4.32 8.12 -4.51
CA THR A 48 -4.07 7.96 -5.95
C THR A 48 -4.54 6.59 -6.41
N LEU A 49 -4.26 5.54 -5.61
CA LEU A 49 -4.70 4.18 -5.90
C LEU A 49 -6.22 4.09 -5.87
N GLU A 50 -6.87 4.62 -4.83
CA GLU A 50 -8.33 4.70 -4.71
C GLU A 50 -8.96 5.32 -5.96
N ARG A 51 -8.42 6.46 -6.42
CA ARG A 51 -8.90 7.13 -7.64
C ARG A 51 -8.64 6.31 -8.90
N ALA A 52 -7.53 5.58 -8.97
CA ALA A 52 -7.17 4.77 -10.12
C ALA A 52 -8.05 3.52 -10.27
N ILE A 53 -8.43 2.88 -9.16
CA ILE A 53 -9.24 1.64 -9.18
C ILE A 53 -10.72 1.88 -8.84
N GLY A 54 -11.09 3.09 -8.43
CA GLY A 54 -12.46 3.45 -8.05
C GLY A 54 -12.95 2.79 -6.76
N VAL A 55 -12.06 2.53 -5.80
CA VAL A 55 -12.38 1.86 -4.52
C VAL A 55 -11.93 2.74 -3.37
N ASP A 56 -12.83 3.04 -2.44
CA ASP A 56 -12.48 3.78 -1.21
C ASP A 56 -11.47 2.97 -0.39
N ILE A 57 -10.30 3.56 -0.17
CA ILE A 57 -9.23 3.02 0.64
C ILE A 57 -8.96 4.06 1.73
N PRO A 58 -9.61 3.95 2.89
CA PRO A 58 -9.39 4.89 3.97
C PRO A 58 -7.95 4.76 4.46
N VAL A 59 -7.22 5.89 4.44
CA VAL A 59 -5.79 5.96 4.81
C VAL A 59 -5.54 5.41 6.22
N ASP A 60 -6.47 5.67 7.15
CA ASP A 60 -6.41 5.14 8.52
C ASP A 60 -6.40 3.60 8.56
N ARG A 61 -7.23 2.97 7.72
CA ARG A 61 -7.23 1.50 7.59
C ARG A 61 -6.00 0.97 6.90
N ALA A 62 -5.47 1.70 5.92
CA ALA A 62 -4.18 1.36 5.33
C ALA A 62 -3.11 1.33 6.42
N LEU A 63 -3.00 2.38 7.23
CA LEU A 63 -2.03 2.47 8.31
C LEU A 63 -2.22 1.36 9.36
N ALA A 64 -3.46 1.11 9.78
CA ALA A 64 -3.80 0.03 10.71
C ALA A 64 -3.44 -1.34 10.14
N LEU A 65 -3.73 -1.61 8.86
CA LEU A 65 -3.34 -2.87 8.21
C LEU A 65 -1.82 -3.05 8.26
N MET A 66 -1.07 -2.02 7.90
CA MET A 66 0.38 -2.12 7.78
C MET A 66 1.01 -2.35 9.17
N GLY A 67 0.68 -1.52 10.13
CA GLY A 67 1.27 -1.55 11.48
C GLY A 67 0.60 -2.56 12.39
N ASP A 68 -0.70 -2.40 12.62
CA ASP A 68 -1.45 -3.15 13.65
C ASP A 68 -1.72 -4.60 13.23
N VAL A 69 -2.09 -4.81 11.97
CA VAL A 69 -2.47 -6.16 11.48
C VAL A 69 -1.28 -6.94 10.94
N CYS A 70 -0.42 -6.29 10.14
CA CYS A 70 0.72 -6.94 9.51
C CYS A 70 2.03 -6.78 10.30
N GLY A 71 2.08 -5.94 11.33
CA GLY A 71 3.28 -5.73 12.14
C GLY A 71 4.44 -5.10 11.36
N LEU A 72 4.17 -4.41 10.25
CA LEU A 72 5.19 -3.82 9.41
C LEU A 72 5.61 -2.47 9.98
N THR A 73 6.90 -2.33 10.23
CA THR A 73 7.49 -1.04 10.58
C THR A 73 7.58 -0.19 9.33
N LEU A 74 6.67 0.79 9.21
CA LEU A 74 6.78 1.82 8.20
C LEU A 74 7.85 2.82 8.63
N PRO A 75 8.83 3.15 7.77
CA PRO A 75 9.76 4.22 8.08
C PRO A 75 8.96 5.53 8.22
N GLN A 76 9.22 6.28 9.29
CA GLN A 76 8.51 7.53 9.59
C GLN A 76 8.69 8.55 8.46
N ASP A 77 9.83 8.48 7.80
CA ASP A 77 10.18 9.23 6.61
C ASP A 77 9.26 8.93 5.42
N LEU A 78 8.61 7.76 5.37
CA LEU A 78 7.68 7.43 4.29
C LEU A 78 6.54 8.44 4.22
N MET A 79 5.89 8.74 5.34
CA MET A 79 4.76 9.68 5.36
C MET A 79 5.19 11.10 4.97
N SER A 80 6.37 11.54 5.41
CA SER A 80 6.95 12.83 5.01
C SER A 80 7.34 12.85 3.53
N SER A 81 7.97 11.78 3.05
CA SER A 81 8.39 11.61 1.66
C SER A 81 7.21 11.44 0.71
N CYS A 82 6.05 10.98 1.19
CA CYS A 82 4.80 10.94 0.41
C CYS A 82 4.17 12.33 0.25
N GLY A 83 4.47 13.28 1.14
CA GLY A 83 4.00 14.66 1.07
C GLY A 83 4.83 15.54 0.14
N ASP A 84 6.12 15.21 -0.01
CA ASP A 84 6.98 15.84 -1.00
C ASP A 84 6.70 15.23 -2.38
N ASN A 85 5.99 15.98 -3.22
CA ASN A 85 5.51 15.54 -4.54
C ASN A 85 6.68 15.23 -5.52
N GLY A 86 7.95 15.38 -5.10
CA GLY A 86 9.14 15.06 -5.89
C GLY A 86 9.62 13.60 -5.80
N GLY A 87 9.15 12.81 -4.83
CA GLY A 87 9.68 11.46 -4.56
C GLY A 87 8.77 10.29 -4.95
N VAL A 88 7.49 10.53 -5.23
CA VAL A 88 6.52 9.46 -5.52
C VAL A 88 6.51 9.17 -7.02
N PRO A 89 6.97 7.98 -7.44
CA PRO A 89 7.03 7.66 -8.84
C PRO A 89 5.61 7.31 -9.33
N PRO A 90 5.25 7.54 -10.61
CA PRO A 90 3.88 7.37 -11.08
C PRO A 90 3.35 5.95 -10.85
N LEU A 91 2.04 5.80 -10.64
CA LEU A 91 1.41 4.52 -10.26
C LEU A 91 1.78 3.33 -11.17
N TYR A 92 2.00 3.60 -12.46
CA TYR A 92 2.38 2.57 -13.44
C TYR A 92 3.85 2.10 -13.33
N VAL A 93 4.71 2.90 -12.69
CA VAL A 93 6.14 2.61 -12.53
C VAL A 93 6.43 1.97 -11.16
N CYS A 94 5.49 2.09 -10.22
CA CYS A 94 5.34 1.13 -9.14
C CYS A 94 4.92 -0.22 -9.76
N PRO A 95 5.69 -1.29 -9.57
CA PRO A 95 5.92 -2.23 -10.64
C PRO A 95 4.67 -2.98 -11.09
N ALA A 96 4.42 -2.88 -12.39
CA ALA A 96 4.50 -4.02 -13.31
C ALA A 96 5.24 -3.56 -14.59
N PRO A 97 6.20 -4.33 -15.11
CA PRO A 97 5.82 -5.52 -15.86
C PRO A 97 6.60 -6.77 -15.45
N SER A 98 5.88 -7.88 -15.30
CA SER A 98 6.45 -9.17 -15.67
C SER A 98 6.50 -9.20 -17.19
N ALA A 99 7.65 -8.85 -17.76
CA ALA A 99 8.03 -9.20 -19.13
C ALA A 99 9.54 -9.46 -19.14
#